data_AF-A0A645DKY3-F1
#
_entry.id   AF-A0A645DKY3-F1
#
_cell.length_a   1.000
_cell.length_b   1.000
_cell.length_c   1.000
_cell.angle_alpha   90.00
_cell.angle_beta   90.00
_cell.angle_gamma   90.00
#
_symmetry.space_group_name_H-M   'P 1'
#
loop_
_entity.id
_entity.type
_entity.pdbx_description
1 polymer ?
#
loop_
_entity_poly.entity_id
_entity_poly.type
_entity_poly.pdbx_seq_one_letter_code
_entity_poly.pdbx_strand_id
1 'polypeptide(L)'
;MHPSTALSLSMMVNETTGLREFPGVDFVTGGTFEGLPVVLSTNVPGTPVAGFDMVLAVQNEILLAEGGLTVDASREASLEMDTAPVHDSKTPTPAELVSLWQTGAMAIKAIRGITWTRRRPTAVYRISAAKYA
;
A
#
# COMPACT_ATOMS: atom_id res chain seq x y z
N MET A 1 -9.42 -2.47 2.60
CA MET A 1 -9.83 -1.85 3.89
C MET A 1 -8.64 -1.85 4.84
N HIS A 2 -8.49 -0.83 5.70
CA HIS A 2 -7.42 -0.86 6.72
C HIS A 2 -7.78 -1.85 7.85
N PRO A 3 -6.83 -2.62 8.41
CA PRO A 3 -7.12 -3.58 9.47
C PRO A 3 -7.79 -2.97 10.71
N SER A 4 -7.46 -1.74 11.09
CA SER A 4 -8.11 -1.07 12.23
C SER A 4 -9.59 -0.79 11.99
N THR A 5 -9.96 -0.42 10.76
CA THR A 5 -11.36 -0.20 10.36
C THR A 5 -12.12 -1.53 10.33
N ALA A 6 -11.49 -2.61 9.88
CA ALA A 6 -12.09 -3.95 9.91
C ALA A 6 -12.33 -4.42 11.36
N LEU A 7 -11.39 -4.16 12.27
CA LEU A 7 -11.56 -4.45 13.69
C LEU A 7 -12.75 -3.69 14.28
N SER A 8 -12.84 -2.38 14.06
CA SER A 8 -13.99 -1.60 14.54
C SER A 8 -15.32 -2.12 13.99
N LEU A 9 -15.38 -2.43 12.69
CA LEU A 9 -16.60 -2.97 12.07
C LEU A 9 -16.99 -4.33 12.65
N SER A 10 -16.01 -5.19 12.91
CA SER A 10 -16.27 -6.52 13.50
C SER A 10 -16.85 -6.47 14.91
N MET A 11 -16.59 -5.37 15.64
CA MET A 11 -17.06 -5.14 17.00
C MET A 11 -18.35 -4.30 17.07
N MET A 12 -18.86 -3.80 15.94
CA MET A 12 -20.13 -3.08 15.91
C MET A 12 -21.29 -4.02 16.26
N VAL A 13 -22.15 -3.56 17.16
CA VAL A 13 -23.35 -4.28 17.60
C VAL A 13 -24.59 -3.47 17.27
N ASN A 14 -25.66 -4.17 16.92
CA ASN A 14 -26.96 -3.56 16.67
C ASN A 14 -27.64 -3.17 17.98
N GLU A 15 -28.13 -1.94 18.09
CA GLU A 15 -28.79 -1.46 19.31
C GLU A 15 -30.13 -2.15 19.61
N THR A 16 -30.80 -2.71 18.60
CA THR A 16 -32.12 -3.34 18.74
C THR A 16 -32.05 -4.84 18.99
N THR A 17 -31.07 -5.53 18.41
CA THR A 17 -30.95 -7.01 18.52
C THR A 17 -29.77 -7.48 19.38
N GLY A 18 -28.82 -6.59 19.72
CA GLY A 18 -27.64 -6.93 20.53
C GLY A 18 -26.65 -7.88 19.86
N LEU A 19 -26.89 -8.26 18.60
CA LEU A 19 -26.01 -9.09 17.80
C LEU A 19 -24.98 -8.22 17.07
N ARG A 20 -23.91 -8.85 16.59
CA ARG A 20 -22.93 -8.18 15.72
C ARG A 20 -23.62 -7.71 14.44
N GLU A 21 -23.39 -6.46 14.07
CA GLU A 21 -23.96 -5.86 12.86
C GLU A 21 -23.35 -6.48 11.60
N PHE A 22 -22.04 -6.76 11.62
CA PHE A 22 -21.31 -7.37 10.51
C PHE A 22 -20.56 -8.65 10.93
N PRO A 23 -21.26 -9.78 11.15
CA PRO A 23 -20.64 -11.02 11.62
C PRO A 23 -19.61 -11.61 10.65
N GLY A 24 -19.73 -11.32 9.36
CA GLY A 24 -18.84 -11.83 8.32
C GLY A 24 -17.48 -11.15 8.23
N VAL A 25 -17.31 -9.97 8.85
CA VAL A 25 -16.05 -9.21 8.80
C VAL A 25 -15.12 -9.71 9.88
N ASP A 26 -13.91 -10.08 9.47
CA ASP A 26 -12.84 -10.49 10.37
C ASP A 26 -11.63 -9.56 10.22
N PHE A 27 -11.01 -9.18 11.33
CA PHE A 27 -9.83 -8.34 11.34
C PHE A 27 -8.55 -9.10 10.99
N VAL A 28 -8.56 -10.44 11.09
CA VAL A 28 -7.38 -11.27 10.77
C VAL A 28 -7.34 -11.60 9.29
N THR A 29 -8.46 -12.06 8.73
CA THR A 29 -8.52 -12.52 7.33
C THR A 29 -9.26 -11.58 6.37
N GLY A 30 -9.91 -10.53 6.89
CA GLY A 30 -10.82 -9.67 6.14
C GLY A 30 -12.24 -10.22 6.07
N GLY A 31 -12.38 -11.53 5.85
CA GLY A 31 -13.68 -12.19 5.77
C GLY A 31 -14.55 -11.64 4.63
N THR A 32 -15.84 -11.45 4.91
CA THR A 32 -16.82 -10.94 3.95
C THR A 32 -17.64 -9.78 4.54
N PHE A 33 -17.89 -8.76 3.73
CA PHE A 33 -18.80 -7.67 4.05
C PHE A 33 -20.02 -7.79 3.13
N GLU A 34 -21.19 -8.11 3.69
CA GLU A 34 -22.42 -8.35 2.91
C GLU A 34 -22.23 -9.40 1.78
N GLY A 35 -21.42 -10.44 2.04
CA GLY A 35 -21.09 -11.49 1.07
C GLY A 35 -19.98 -11.13 0.06
N LEU A 36 -19.45 -9.91 0.09
CA LEU A 36 -18.32 -9.49 -0.74
C LEU A 36 -17.00 -9.72 0.00
N PRO A 37 -15.95 -10.25 -0.66
CA PRO A 37 -14.66 -10.50 -0.02
C PRO A 37 -13.97 -9.17 0.35
N VAL A 38 -13.50 -9.08 1.58
CA VAL A 38 -12.76 -7.91 2.08
C VAL A 38 -11.26 -8.18 2.02
N VAL A 39 -10.53 -7.33 1.32
CA VAL A 39 -9.05 -7.36 1.32
C VAL A 39 -8.52 -6.33 2.30
N LEU A 40 -7.71 -6.77 3.26
CA LEU A 40 -7.06 -5.91 4.24
C LEU A 40 -5.70 -5.42 3.72
N SER A 41 -5.39 -4.15 3.95
CA SER A 41 -4.08 -3.58 3.61
C SER A 41 -3.77 -2.38 4.50
N THR A 42 -2.54 -2.31 4.99
CA THR A 42 -1.99 -1.15 5.72
C THR A 42 -1.69 0.03 4.80
N ASN A 43 -1.66 -0.18 3.48
CA ASN A 43 -1.44 0.87 2.49
C ASN A 43 -2.72 1.64 2.13
N VAL A 44 -3.86 1.32 2.76
CA VAL A 44 -5.08 2.08 2.55
C VAL A 44 -4.89 3.51 3.07
N PRO A 45 -5.14 4.55 2.25
CA PRO A 45 -4.94 5.94 2.65
C PRO A 45 -5.80 6.31 3.86
N GLY A 46 -5.22 7.11 4.75
CA GLY A 46 -5.90 7.63 5.93
C GLY A 46 -5.00 7.70 7.14
N THR A 47 -5.56 8.17 8.25
CA THR A 47 -4.87 8.18 9.54
C THR A 47 -5.85 7.74 10.64
N PRO A 48 -5.34 7.26 11.79
CA PRO A 48 -6.22 6.93 12.92
C PRO A 48 -7.09 8.10 13.38
N VAL A 49 -6.64 9.34 13.18
CA VAL A 49 -7.36 10.55 13.60
C VAL A 49 -8.41 10.98 12.58
N ALA A 50 -8.06 10.94 11.29
CA ALA A 50 -8.90 11.40 10.19
C ALA A 50 -9.82 10.30 9.61
N GLY A 51 -9.61 9.03 10.00
CA GLY A 51 -10.28 7.88 9.39
C GLY A 51 -9.51 7.32 8.20
N PHE A 52 -9.86 6.10 7.82
CA PHE A 52 -9.27 5.39 6.68
C PHE A 52 -10.27 5.29 5.53
N ASP A 53 -9.78 5.27 4.30
CA ASP A 53 -10.63 5.12 3.13
C ASP A 53 -11.21 3.70 3.05
N MET A 54 -12.50 3.60 2.70
CA MET A 54 -13.12 2.34 2.31
C MET A 54 -13.29 2.31 0.80
N VAL A 55 -12.79 1.26 0.15
CA VAL A 55 -12.77 1.14 -1.31
C VAL A 55 -13.53 -0.10 -1.70
N LEU A 56 -14.57 0.08 -2.51
CA LEU A 56 -15.24 -0.99 -3.22
C LEU A 56 -14.70 -1.01 -4.65
N ALA A 57 -14.08 -2.12 -5.02
CA ALA A 57 -13.47 -2.30 -6.33
C ALA A 57 -13.99 -3.59 -6.97
N VAL A 58 -14.55 -3.47 -8.18
CA VAL A 58 -14.90 -4.63 -8.99
C VAL A 58 -13.62 -5.12 -9.67
N GLN A 59 -12.99 -6.15 -9.09
CA GLN A 59 -11.63 -6.57 -9.45
C GLN A 59 -11.47 -6.93 -10.94
N ASN A 60 -12.46 -7.57 -11.55
CA ASN A 60 -12.44 -7.93 -12.98
C ASN A 60 -12.54 -6.73 -13.93
N GLU A 61 -12.78 -5.52 -13.41
CA GLU A 61 -12.83 -4.28 -14.20
C GLU A 61 -11.62 -3.38 -13.99
N ILE A 62 -10.62 -3.87 -13.25
CA ILE A 62 -9.31 -3.21 -13.13
C ILE A 62 -8.37 -3.91 -14.11
N LEU A 63 -8.03 -3.21 -15.19
CA LEU A 63 -7.09 -3.68 -16.18
C LEU A 63 -5.68 -3.45 -15.64
N LEU A 64 -4.89 -4.52 -15.57
CA LEU A 64 -3.52 -4.50 -15.11
C LEU A 64 -2.60 -4.97 -16.23
N ALA A 65 -1.57 -4.18 -16.51
CA ALA A 65 -0.46 -4.55 -17.38
C ALA A 65 0.82 -4.53 -16.57
N GLU A 66 1.58 -5.62 -16.61
CA GLU A 66 2.89 -5.73 -15.97
C GLU A 66 3.98 -5.97 -17.02
N GLY A 67 5.04 -5.18 -16.95
CA GLY A 67 6.23 -5.30 -17.80
C GLY A 67 7.29 -6.25 -17.24
N GLY A 68 6.95 -7.04 -16.21
CA GLY A 68 7.87 -7.93 -15.50
C GLY A 68 8.68 -7.24 -14.41
N LEU A 69 9.43 -8.06 -13.67
CA LEU A 69 10.37 -7.65 -12.64
C LEU A 69 11.79 -7.88 -13.16
N THR A 70 12.61 -6.84 -13.16
CA THR A 70 14.05 -6.94 -13.41
C THR A 70 14.79 -6.62 -12.11
N VAL A 71 15.74 -7.47 -11.76
CA VAL A 71 16.59 -7.28 -10.60
C VAL A 71 18.03 -7.25 -11.09
N ASP A 72 18.71 -6.16 -10.78
CA ASP A 72 20.12 -5.95 -11.07
C ASP A 72 20.87 -5.75 -9.75
N ALA A 73 22.10 -6.21 -9.67
CA ALA A 73 22.94 -6.11 -8.48
C ALA A 73 24.33 -5.60 -8.86
N SER A 74 24.78 -4.55 -8.17
CA SER A 74 26.10 -3.97 -8.39
C SER A 74 26.93 -3.95 -7.11
N ARG A 75 28.19 -4.39 -7.23
CA ARG A 75 29.21 -4.32 -6.17
C ARG A 75 30.18 -3.16 -6.38
N GLU A 76 30.02 -2.41 -7.46
CA GLU A 76 30.92 -1.34 -7.90
C GLU A 76 30.29 0.05 -7.74
N ALA A 77 29.09 0.13 -7.18
CA ALA A 77 28.44 1.41 -6.92
C ALA A 77 29.10 2.16 -5.75
N SER A 78 29.06 3.49 -5.83
CA SER A 78 29.46 4.40 -4.75
C SER A 78 28.25 5.21 -4.31
N LEU A 79 28.11 5.42 -3.00
CA LEU A 79 26.96 6.06 -2.38
C LEU A 79 27.40 7.21 -1.47
N GLU A 80 26.71 8.34 -1.54
CA GLU A 80 26.85 9.44 -0.57
C GLU A 80 26.20 9.00 0.76
N MET A 81 26.99 8.94 1.82
CA MET A 81 26.52 8.56 3.17
C MET A 81 26.41 9.78 4.09
N ASP A 82 25.70 10.81 3.62
CA ASP A 82 25.37 12.01 4.40
C ASP A 82 23.91 11.97 4.87
N THR A 83 23.66 12.60 6.01
CA THR A 83 22.33 12.95 6.53
C THR A 83 21.58 13.97 5.67
N ALA A 84 22.29 14.79 4.90
CA ALA A 84 21.74 15.77 3.96
C ALA A 84 22.41 15.65 2.58
N PRO A 85 22.14 14.55 1.83
CA PRO A 85 22.82 14.27 0.57
C PRO A 85 22.55 15.37 -0.46
N VAL A 86 23.61 15.91 -1.04
CA VAL A 86 23.54 16.99 -2.04
C VAL A 86 23.84 16.50 -3.46
N HIS A 87 24.26 15.24 -3.61
CA HIS A 87 24.64 14.65 -4.89
C HIS A 87 23.42 14.47 -5.81
N ASP A 88 23.44 15.14 -6.97
CA ASP A 88 22.41 15.01 -8.00
C ASP A 88 22.96 14.26 -9.23
N SER A 89 22.29 13.16 -9.61
CA SER A 89 22.70 12.30 -10.73
C SER A 89 22.41 12.87 -12.13
N LYS A 90 21.58 13.92 -12.23
CA LYS A 90 21.25 14.63 -13.48
C LYS A 90 22.07 15.90 -13.65
N THR A 91 22.36 16.61 -12.55
CA THR A 91 23.20 17.81 -12.50
C THR A 91 24.31 17.60 -11.47
N PRO A 92 25.49 17.08 -11.87
CA PRO A 92 26.52 16.65 -10.94
C PRO A 92 26.96 17.78 -9.99
N THR A 93 26.78 17.55 -8.69
CA THR A 93 27.27 18.39 -7.60
C THR A 93 28.43 17.69 -6.89
N PRO A 94 29.44 18.41 -6.38
CA PRO A 94 30.51 17.79 -5.61
C PRO A 94 29.95 17.18 -4.31
N ALA A 95 30.24 15.90 -4.07
CA ALA A 95 29.88 15.17 -2.86
C ALA A 95 30.92 14.10 -2.54
N GLU A 96 31.08 13.75 -1.27
CA GLU A 96 31.93 12.63 -0.85
C GLU A 96 31.18 11.31 -1.02
N LEU A 97 31.72 10.42 -1.84
CA LEU A 97 31.12 9.13 -2.15
C LEU A 97 31.90 8.00 -1.48
N VAL A 98 31.20 7.10 -0.80
CA VAL A 98 31.76 5.88 -0.22
C VAL A 98 31.56 4.71 -1.18
N SER A 99 32.64 4.01 -1.50
CA SER A 99 32.57 2.80 -2.34
C SER A 99 31.92 1.65 -1.57
N LEU A 100 30.89 1.02 -2.16
CA LEU A 100 30.25 -0.15 -1.55
C LEU A 100 31.20 -1.36 -1.48
N TRP A 101 32.23 -1.41 -2.34
CA TRP A 101 33.24 -2.46 -2.28
C TRP A 101 34.09 -2.36 -1.00
N GLN A 102 34.47 -1.15 -0.60
CA GLN A 102 35.27 -0.91 0.61
C GLN A 102 34.51 -1.25 1.89
N THR A 103 33.18 -1.09 1.87
CA THR A 103 32.29 -1.37 3.00
C THR A 103 31.71 -2.79 2.97
N GLY A 104 32.05 -3.60 1.96
CA GLY A 104 31.51 -4.96 1.79
C GLY A 104 30.02 -5.01 1.46
N ALA A 105 29.45 -3.90 0.97
CA ALA A 105 28.04 -3.76 0.62
C ALA A 105 27.77 -4.07 -0.87
N MET A 106 26.51 -4.37 -1.19
CA MET A 106 26.03 -4.60 -2.56
C MET A 106 24.74 -3.80 -2.77
N ALA A 107 24.68 -3.06 -3.87
CA ALA A 107 23.46 -2.37 -4.29
C ALA A 107 22.57 -3.34 -5.07
N ILE A 108 21.28 -3.37 -4.75
CA ILE A 108 20.27 -4.13 -5.50
C ILE A 108 19.26 -3.13 -6.07
N LYS A 109 19.05 -3.18 -7.39
CA LYS A 109 18.05 -2.40 -8.10
C LYS A 109 16.96 -3.32 -8.61
N ALA A 110 15.74 -3.16 -8.10
CA ALA A 110 14.56 -3.84 -8.61
C ALA A 110 13.70 -2.84 -9.40
N ILE A 111 13.46 -3.12 -10.67
CA ILE A 111 12.54 -2.34 -11.52
C ILE A 111 11.35 -3.21 -11.85
N ARG A 112 10.15 -2.72 -11.53
CA ARG A 112 8.88 -3.34 -11.91
C ARG A 112 8.03 -2.31 -12.65
N GLY A 113 7.80 -2.56 -13.93
CA GLY A 113 6.88 -1.76 -14.72
C GLY A 113 5.46 -2.23 -14.44
N ILE A 114 4.62 -1.37 -13.85
CA ILE A 114 3.21 -1.67 -13.62
C ILE A 114 2.38 -0.50 -14.16
N THR A 115 1.32 -0.81 -14.89
CA THR A 115 0.28 0.15 -15.26
C THR A 115 -1.07 -0.47 -14.96
N TRP A 116 -1.97 0.31 -14.37
CA TRP A 116 -3.34 -0.10 -14.12
C TRP A 116 -4.31 0.97 -14.56
N THR A 117 -5.49 0.55 -15.01
CA THR A 117 -6.59 1.47 -15.34
C THR A 117 -7.94 0.85 -15.05
N ARG A 118 -8.94 1.69 -14.78
CA ARG A 118 -10.32 1.27 -14.60
C ARG A 118 -10.96 1.10 -15.98
N ARG A 119 -11.62 -0.03 -16.23
CA ARG A 119 -12.35 -0.29 -17.49
C ARG A 119 -13.52 0.68 -17.67
N ARG A 120 -14.18 1.08 -16.58
CA ARG A 120 -15.28 2.07 -16.56
C ARG A 120 -15.27 2.91 -15.27
N PRO A 121 -15.90 4.10 -15.24
CA PRO A 121 -15.91 4.97 -14.06
C PRO A 121 -16.54 4.32 -12.82
N THR A 122 -17.56 3.48 -13.01
CA THR A 122 -18.31 2.80 -11.93
C THR A 122 -17.60 1.55 -11.38
N ALA A 123 -16.39 1.22 -11.87
CA ALA A 123 -15.65 0.04 -11.42
C ALA A 123 -15.10 0.18 -10.00
N VAL A 124 -14.93 1.41 -9.52
CA VAL A 124 -14.36 1.69 -8.20
C VAL A 124 -15.12 2.83 -7.55
N TYR A 125 -15.60 2.58 -6.34
CA TYR A 125 -16.15 3.59 -5.45
C TYR A 125 -15.31 3.72 -4.20
N ARG A 126 -15.17 4.94 -3.71
CA ARG A 126 -14.38 5.27 -2.54
C ARG A 126 -15.20 6.11 -1.59
N ILE A 127 -15.26 5.65 -0.35
CA ILE A 127 -15.72 6.44 0.80
C ILE A 127 -14.46 6.92 1.50
N SER A 128 -14.24 8.23 1.49
CA SER A 128 -13.06 8.82 2.12
C SER A 128 -13.27 9.02 3.62
N ALA A 129 -12.19 8.91 4.40
CA ALA A 129 -12.19 9.29 5.82
C ALA A 129 -13.27 8.57 6.66
N ALA A 130 -13.44 7.25 6.43
CA ALA A 130 -14.38 6.45 7.20
C ALA A 130 -13.84 6.25 8.63
N LYS A 131 -14.45 6.97 9.58
CA LYS A 131 -14.04 6.98 10.99
C LYS A 131 -14.89 6.01 11.79
N TYR A 132 -14.45 4.75 11.79
CA TYR A 132 -15.02 3.70 12.64
C TYR A 132 -14.10 3.32 13.81
N ALA A 133 -12.84 3.76 13.76
CA ALA A 133 -11.86 3.63 14.84
C ALA A 133 -11.83 4.89 15.72
#